data_AF-A0A968C0Z1-F1
#
_entry.id   AF-A0A968C0Z1-F1
#
_cell.length_a   1.000
_cell.length_b   1.000
_cell.length_c   1.000
_cell.angle_alpha   90.00
_cell.angle_beta   90.00
_cell.angle_gamma   90.00
#
_symmetry.space_group_name_H-M   'P 1'
#
loop_
_entity.id
_entity.type
_entity.pdbx_description
1 polymer ?
#
loop_
_entity_poly.entity_id
_entity_poly.type
_entity_poly.pdbx_seq_one_letter_code
_entity_poly.pdbx_strand_id
1 'polypeptide(L)' 'GHSGHGTFARVIESMSDGMDMLPIVTKRITLDEVPENIVMLRDDRRESKITCVDFD' A
#
# COMPACT_ATOMS: atom_id res chain seq x y z
N GLY A 1 -4.10 9.00 23.81
CA GLY A 1 -3.16 8.02 23.24
C GLY A 1 -2.15 8.76 22.37
N HIS A 2 -0.86 8.63 22.65
CA HIS A 2 0.22 9.40 22.03
C HIS A 2 0.76 8.80 20.71
N SER A 3 0.32 7.62 20.29
CA SER A 3 0.92 6.88 19.16
C SER A 3 0.80 7.56 17.78
N GLY A 4 -0.09 8.54 17.63
CA GLY A 4 -0.27 9.26 16.35
C GLY A 4 0.53 10.55 16.23
N HIS A 5 0.92 11.19 17.33
CA HIS A 5 1.57 12.51 17.27
C HIS A 5 3.01 12.37 16.79
N GLY A 6 3.31 12.94 15.61
CA GLY A 6 4.65 12.92 15.02
C GLY A 6 5.01 11.64 14.26
N THR A 7 4.33 10.52 14.47
CA THR A 7 4.62 9.25 13.75
C THR A 7 4.46 9.41 12.24
N PHE A 8 3.39 10.07 11.78
CA PHE A 8 3.15 10.23 10.36
C PHE A 8 4.24 11.07 9.68
N ALA A 9 4.62 12.20 10.30
CA ALA A 9 5.71 13.05 9.80
C ALA A 9 7.06 12.30 9.77
N ARG A 10 7.38 11.55 10.84
CA ARG A 10 8.62 10.75 10.92
C ARG A 10 8.68 9.62 9.89
N VAL A 11 7.55 9.00 9.56
CA VAL A 11 7.51 7.97 8.51
C VAL A 11 7.74 8.61 7.14
N ILE A 12 7.16 9.78 6.88
CA ILE A 12 7.41 10.54 5.64
C ILE A 12 8.89 10.92 5.55
N GLU A 13 9.45 11.49 6.62
CA GLU A 13 10.88 11.85 6.70
C GLU A 13 11.77 10.62 6.49
N SER A 14 11.47 9.50 7.13
CA SER A 14 12.21 8.26 6.93
C SER A 14 12.12 7.75 5.48
N MET A 15 10.95 7.84 4.83
CA MET A 15 10.78 7.47 3.42
C MET A 15 11.54 8.43 2.49
N SER A 16 11.53 9.75 2.76
CA SER A 16 12.28 10.73 1.97
C SER A 16 13.79 10.56 2.12
N ASP A 17 14.24 10.13 3.29
CA ASP A 17 15.66 9.92 3.61
C ASP A 17 16.19 8.54 3.15
N GLY A 18 15.36 7.76 2.45
CA GLY A 18 15.79 6.55 1.73
C GLY A 18 15.21 5.24 2.24
N MET A 19 14.25 5.24 3.17
CA MET A 19 13.47 4.04 3.46
C MET A 19 12.53 3.72 2.28
N ASP A 20 13.03 2.91 1.34
CA ASP A 20 12.25 2.46 0.19
C ASP A 20 11.23 1.39 0.61
N MET A 21 9.96 1.79 0.61
CA MET A 21 8.83 0.92 0.93
C MET A 21 8.16 0.36 -0.34
N LEU A 22 8.57 0.76 -1.54
CA LEU A 22 8.00 0.26 -2.80
C LEU A 22 8.10 -1.26 -2.99
N PRO A 23 9.14 -1.97 -2.51
CA PRO A 23 9.25 -3.42 -2.66
C PRO A 23 8.12 -4.23 -2.00
N ILE A 24 7.37 -3.63 -1.07
CA ILE A 24 6.23 -4.32 -0.45
C ILE A 24 5.07 -4.50 -1.43
N VAL A 25 4.99 -3.68 -2.49
CA VAL A 25 3.91 -3.71 -3.49
C VAL A 25 4.07 -4.95 -4.37
N THR A 26 3.12 -5.86 -4.28
CA THR A 26 3.14 -7.14 -5.01
C THR A 26 2.40 -7.07 -6.36
N LYS A 27 1.36 -6.22 -6.46
CA LYS A 27 0.59 -6.01 -7.69
C LYS A 27 0.13 -4.56 -7.85
N ARG A 28 0.05 -4.10 -9.09
CA ARG A 28 -0.55 -2.80 -9.47
C ARG A 28 -1.78 -3.05 -10.33
N ILE A 29 -2.84 -2.30 -10.10
CA ILE A 29 -4.15 -2.49 -10.75
C ILE A 29 -4.78 -1.14 -11.13
N THR A 30 -5.75 -1.16 -12.03
CA THR A 30 -6.65 -0.03 -12.29
C THR A 30 -7.80 0.00 -11.27
N LEU A 31 -8.59 1.08 -11.27
CA LEU A 31 -9.74 1.21 -10.37
C LEU A 31 -10.81 0.13 -10.62
N ASP A 32 -11.06 -0.23 -11.88
CA ASP A 32 -12.06 -1.24 -12.26
C ASP A 32 -11.72 -2.65 -11.77
N GLU A 33 -10.43 -2.94 -11.57
CA GLU A 33 -9.96 -4.24 -11.08
C GLU A 33 -10.06 -4.36 -9.56
N VAL A 34 -10.27 -3.26 -8.81
CA VAL A 34 -10.32 -3.26 -7.34
C VAL A 34 -11.33 -4.26 -6.76
N PRO A 35 -12.58 -4.37 -7.26
CA PRO A 35 -13.57 -5.27 -6.68
C PRO A 35 -13.15 -6.75 -6.72
N GLU A 36 -12.60 -7.21 -7.84
CA GLU A 36 -12.13 -8.59 -7.99
C GLU A 36 -10.94 -8.88 -7.07
N ASN A 37 -9.98 -7.94 -6.99
CA ASN A 37 -8.79 -8.09 -6.15
C ASN A 37 -9.12 -8.08 -4.65
N ILE A 38 -10.15 -7.33 -4.21
CA ILE A 38 -10.62 -7.37 -2.81
C ILE A 38 -11.15 -8.76 -2.43
N VAL A 39 -11.87 -9.43 -3.34
CA VAL A 39 -12.37 -10.80 -3.08
C VAL A 39 -11.21 -11.78 -3.02
N MET A 40 -10.26 -11.69 -3.96
CA MET A 40 -9.06 -12.54 -4.00
C MET A 40 -8.20 -12.43 -2.73
N LEU A 41 -8.03 -11.23 -2.17
CA LEU A 41 -7.24 -11.01 -0.94
C LEU A 41 -7.81 -11.70 0.32
N ARG A 42 -8.99 -12.31 0.25
CA ARG A 42 -9.58 -13.04 1.38
C ARG A 42 -8.86 -14.36 1.67
N ASP A 43 -8.34 -15.02 0.64
CA ASP A 43 -7.74 -16.36 0.76
C ASP A 43 -6.44 -16.55 -0.03
N ASP A 44 -6.20 -15.78 -1.08
CA ASP A 44 -4.94 -15.82 -1.82
C ASP A 44 -3.84 -15.08 -1.07
N ARG A 45 -2.80 -15.83 -0.68
CA ARG A 45 -1.65 -15.31 0.09
C ARG A 45 -0.46 -14.91 -0.79
N ARG A 46 -0.57 -15.04 -2.11
CA ARG A 46 0.50 -14.67 -3.06
C ARG A 46 0.62 -13.16 -3.18
N GLU A 47 -0.50 -12.46 -3.19
CA GLU A 47 -0.58 -11.01 -3.20
C GLU A 47 -0.84 -10.47 -1.79
N SER A 48 -0.04 -9.51 -1.32
CA SER A 48 -0.14 -8.99 0.05
C SER A 48 -0.26 -7.47 0.14
N LYS A 49 0.15 -6.75 -0.91
CA LYS A 49 -0.04 -5.30 -1.02
C LYS A 49 -0.29 -4.95 -2.48
N ILE A 50 -1.56 -4.72 -2.79
CA ILE A 50 -1.99 -4.29 -4.11
C ILE A 50 -2.16 -2.77 -4.09
N THR A 51 -1.69 -2.08 -5.12
CA THR A 51 -1.80 -0.62 -5.26
C THR A 51 -2.62 -0.28 -6.50
N CYS A 52 -3.69 0.49 -6.33
CA CYS A 52 -4.42 1.11 -7.44
C CYS A 52 -3.59 2.29 -7.97
N VAL A 53 -3.27 2.30 -9.26
CA VAL A 53 -2.37 3.31 -9.86
C VAL A 53 -3.04 4.18 -10.92
N ASP A 54 -4.28 3.88 -11.29
CA ASP A 54 -4.98 4.57 -12.38
C ASP A 54 -6.40 4.99 -11.98
N PHE A 55 -6.80 6.18 -12.42
CA PHE A 55 -8.06 6.85 -12.07
C PHE A 55 -8.76 7.48 -13.29
N ASP A 56 -8.47 7.00 -14.50
CA ASP A 56 -9.19 7.43 -15.72
C ASP A 56 -10.71 7.48 -15.54
#